data_AF-A0A2U0D7W5-F1
#
_entry.id   AF-A0A2U0D7W5-F1
#
_cell.length_a   1.000
_cell.length_b   1.000
_cell.length_c   1.000
_cell.angle_alpha   90.00
_cell.angle_beta   90.00
_cell.angle_gamma   90.00
#
_symmetry.space_group_name_H-M   'P 1'
#
loop_
_entity.id
_entity.type
_entity.pdbx_description
1 polymer ?
#
loop_
_entity_poly.entity_id
_entity_poly.type
_entity_poly.pdbx_seq_one_letter_code
_entity_poly.pdbx_strand_id
1 'polypeptide(L)'
;DPYIGIYKSNFEGNEITLYITKQENKLEKSTGKTYYLDALVIKYIVRNNSGVILQDTQNSNVPNIELYSIATRPYENKIIFYYSGTNCGIGWGDVFLKKISATQISWEYRPDSTSISDNCPLTADKTVYLPETDNLIFTKQ
;
A
#
# COMPACT_ATOMS: atom_id res chain seq x y z
N ASP A 1 13.44 -7.22 -9.77
CA ASP A 1 12.06 -6.84 -10.09
C ASP A 1 12.01 -5.35 -10.40
N PRO A 2 11.40 -4.91 -11.51
CA PRO A 2 11.41 -3.50 -11.92
C PRO A 2 10.72 -2.53 -10.95
N TYR A 3 9.89 -3.00 -10.03
CA TYR A 3 9.16 -2.14 -9.09
C TYR A 3 9.91 -1.92 -7.78
N ILE A 4 10.95 -2.70 -7.46
CA ILE A 4 11.71 -2.56 -6.21
C ILE A 4 12.40 -1.19 -6.14
N GLY A 5 12.27 -0.54 -5.00
CA GLY A 5 12.92 0.74 -4.71
C GLY A 5 12.09 1.63 -3.79
N ILE A 6 12.61 2.83 -3.58
CA ILE A 6 11.94 3.89 -2.83
C ILE A 6 11.33 4.85 -3.83
N TYR A 7 10.05 5.18 -3.66
CA TYR A 7 9.35 6.11 -4.52
C TYR A 7 8.68 7.19 -3.71
N LYS A 8 8.59 8.39 -4.28
CA LYS A 8 7.90 9.52 -3.65
C LYS A 8 6.89 10.17 -4.57
N SER A 9 5.83 10.68 -3.97
CA SER A 9 4.87 11.58 -4.59
C SER A 9 4.31 12.55 -3.57
N ASN A 10 3.61 13.57 -4.05
CA ASN A 10 2.87 14.51 -3.23
C ASN A 10 1.41 14.52 -3.67
N PHE A 11 0.49 14.44 -2.71
CA PHE A 11 -0.95 14.46 -2.95
C PHE A 11 -1.63 15.28 -1.86
N GLU A 12 -2.43 16.28 -2.24
CA GLU A 12 -3.20 17.14 -1.32
C GLU A 12 -2.39 17.72 -0.14
N GLY A 13 -1.13 18.08 -0.39
CA GLY A 13 -0.23 18.65 0.63
C GLY A 13 0.46 17.64 1.54
N ASN A 14 0.27 16.33 1.29
CA ASN A 14 1.00 15.26 1.96
C ASN A 14 2.09 14.68 1.05
N GLU A 15 3.28 14.45 1.61
CA GLU A 15 4.34 13.65 0.99
C GLU A 15 4.10 12.17 1.31
N ILE A 16 4.07 11.32 0.29
CA ILE A 16 3.98 9.87 0.42
C ILE A 16 5.30 9.26 -0.06
N THR A 17 5.93 8.46 0.81
CA THR A 17 7.09 7.64 0.46
C THR A 17 6.71 6.18 0.49
N LEU A 18 6.90 5.46 -0.61
CA LEU A 18 6.72 4.02 -0.73
C LEU A 18 8.07 3.31 -0.70
N TYR A 19 8.15 2.21 0.04
CA TYR A 19 9.28 1.30 0.16
C TYR A 19 8.85 -0.05 -0.39
N ILE A 20 9.20 -0.33 -1.64
CA ILE A 20 8.80 -1.55 -2.34
C ILE A 20 9.96 -2.54 -2.28
N THR A 21 9.75 -3.66 -1.60
CA THR A 21 10.72 -4.75 -1.44
C THR A 21 10.15 -6.06 -1.95
N LYS A 22 11.02 -7.03 -2.27
CA LYS A 22 10.60 -8.41 -2.52
C LYS A 22 10.70 -9.18 -1.22
N GLN A 23 9.63 -9.89 -0.86
CA GLN A 23 9.63 -10.90 0.18
C GLN A 23 9.51 -12.27 -0.47
N GLU A 24 10.51 -13.13 -0.25
CA GLU A 24 10.49 -14.51 -0.73
C GLU A 24 9.79 -15.41 0.29
N ASN A 25 9.08 -16.44 -0.20
CA ASN A 25 8.37 -17.40 0.64
C ASN A 25 7.47 -16.73 1.70
N LYS A 26 6.69 -15.70 1.33
CA LYS A 26 5.63 -15.16 2.19
C LYS A 26 4.58 -16.25 2.42
N LEU A 27 4.35 -16.58 3.68
CA LEU A 27 3.30 -17.50 4.10
C LEU A 27 1.94 -16.85 3.90
N GLU A 28 1.05 -17.50 3.16
CA GLU A 28 -0.33 -17.08 2.99
C GLU A 28 -1.35 -18.15 3.33
N LYS A 29 -2.52 -17.67 3.76
CA LYS A 29 -3.67 -18.51 4.11
C LYS A 29 -4.88 -18.03 3.31
N SER A 30 -5.38 -18.90 2.45
CA SER A 30 -6.68 -18.74 1.77
C SER A 30 -7.56 -19.94 2.14
N THR A 31 -8.88 -19.83 2.01
CA THR A 31 -9.87 -20.80 2.51
C THR A 31 -9.43 -22.26 2.39
N GLY A 32 -8.98 -22.84 3.53
CA GLY A 32 -8.56 -24.24 3.65
C GLY A 32 -7.17 -24.60 3.13
N LYS A 33 -6.36 -23.63 2.66
CA LYS A 33 -5.01 -23.86 2.14
C LYS A 33 -4.01 -22.86 2.68
N THR A 34 -2.86 -23.39 3.09
CA THR A 34 -1.68 -22.63 3.44
C THR A 34 -0.65 -22.83 2.34
N TYR A 35 -0.10 -21.75 1.81
CA TYR A 35 0.87 -21.79 0.72
C TYR A 35 1.94 -20.71 0.91
N TYR A 36 3.02 -20.82 0.15
CA TYR A 36 4.08 -19.82 0.11
C TYR A 36 4.09 -19.16 -1.27
N LEU A 37 4.27 -17.84 -1.31
CA LEU A 37 4.51 -17.11 -2.55
C LEU A 37 5.65 -16.11 -2.39
N ASP A 38 6.31 -15.80 -3.50
CA ASP A 38 7.11 -14.59 -3.60
C ASP A 38 6.18 -13.41 -3.85
N ALA A 39 6.30 -12.34 -3.07
CA ALA A 39 5.47 -11.16 -3.19
C ALA A 39 6.31 -9.88 -3.15
N LEU A 40 5.85 -8.85 -3.85
CA LEU A 40 6.27 -7.50 -3.56
C LEU A 40 5.49 -7.00 -2.34
N VAL A 41 6.20 -6.41 -1.38
CA VAL A 41 5.61 -5.79 -0.18
C VAL A 41 5.89 -4.31 -0.23
N ILE A 42 4.88 -3.52 0.10
CA ILE A 42 4.99 -2.07 0.20
C ILE A 42 4.85 -1.69 1.66
N LYS A 43 5.88 -1.03 2.18
CA LYS A 43 5.78 -0.20 3.37
C LYS A 43 5.75 1.26 2.94
N TYR A 44 5.23 2.13 3.78
CA TYR A 44 5.07 3.53 3.41
C TYR A 44 5.09 4.45 4.62
N ILE A 45 5.45 5.70 4.35
CA ILE A 45 5.38 6.81 5.30
C ILE A 45 4.62 7.95 4.63
N VAL A 46 3.63 8.49 5.33
CA VAL A 46 2.91 9.71 4.93
C VAL A 46 3.28 10.85 5.88
N ARG A 47 3.65 11.99 5.33
CA ARG A 47 3.93 13.22 6.09
C ARG A 47 3.04 14.35 5.60
N ASN A 48 2.60 15.22 6.49
CA ASN A 48 1.94 16.46 6.09
C ASN A 48 2.96 17.51 5.60
N ASN A 49 2.46 18.64 5.10
CA ASN A 49 3.27 19.76 4.60
C ASN A 49 4.27 20.34 5.62
N SER A 50 4.05 20.11 6.91
CA SER A 50 4.89 20.58 8.02
C SER A 50 5.95 19.53 8.42
N GLY A 51 6.01 18.40 7.72
CA GLY A 51 6.94 17.31 7.98
C GLY A 51 6.50 16.35 9.10
N VAL A 52 5.31 16.54 9.67
CA VAL A 52 4.77 15.65 10.71
C VAL A 52 4.36 14.31 10.08
N ILE A 53 4.80 13.20 10.67
CA ILE A 53 4.42 11.86 10.25
C ILE A 53 2.97 11.60 10.64
N LEU A 54 2.12 11.35 9.64
CA LEU A 54 0.72 10.96 9.82
C LEU A 54 0.57 9.44 9.94
N GLN A 55 1.37 8.69 9.17
CA GLN A 55 1.37 7.23 9.22
C GLN A 55 2.75 6.69 8.81
N ASP A 56 3.25 5.70 9.54
CA ASP A 56 4.53 5.03 9.26
C ASP A 56 4.36 3.52 9.45
N THR A 57 4.35 2.78 8.33
CA THR A 57 4.30 1.31 8.34
C THR A 57 5.69 0.67 8.17
N GLN A 58 6.72 1.49 7.96
CA GLN A 58 8.11 1.08 7.72
C GLN A 58 8.88 0.87 9.02
N ASN A 59 8.70 1.75 10.02
CA ASN A 59 9.48 1.76 11.26
C ASN A 59 8.64 1.44 12.52
N SER A 60 7.31 1.56 12.46
CA SER A 60 6.42 1.38 13.61
C SER A 60 5.71 0.02 13.61
N ASN A 61 5.52 -0.54 14.80
CA ASN A 61 4.92 -1.87 15.03
C ASN A 61 3.36 -1.87 15.16
N VAL A 62 2.63 -0.82 14.74
CA VAL A 62 1.16 -0.78 14.90
C VAL A 62 0.46 0.02 13.78
N PRO A 63 -0.70 -0.42 13.25
CA PRO A 63 -1.22 -1.80 13.22
C PRO A 63 -0.50 -2.64 12.14
N ASN A 64 -0.75 -3.95 12.09
CA ASN A 64 -0.27 -4.86 11.04
C ASN A 64 -0.95 -4.53 9.69
N ILE A 65 -0.62 -3.37 9.13
CA ILE A 65 -1.05 -2.95 7.81
C ILE A 65 -0.24 -3.76 6.81
N GLU A 66 -0.94 -4.59 6.07
CA GLU A 66 -0.39 -5.38 4.99
C GLU A 66 -0.69 -4.70 3.66
N LEU A 67 0.35 -4.53 2.84
CA LEU A 67 0.22 -4.09 1.46
C LEU A 67 1.17 -4.93 0.61
N TYR A 68 0.64 -5.94 -0.10
CA TYR A 68 1.46 -6.90 -0.83
C TYR A 68 0.81 -7.37 -2.13
N SER A 69 1.63 -7.77 -3.09
CA SER A 69 1.18 -8.17 -4.42
C SER A 69 0.42 -9.49 -4.37
N ILE A 70 -0.75 -9.51 -5.01
CA ILE A 70 -1.61 -10.69 -5.13
C ILE A 70 -1.76 -11.19 -6.57
N ALA A 71 -1.48 -10.32 -7.55
CA ALA A 71 -1.56 -10.68 -8.97
C ALA A 71 -0.71 -9.75 -9.85
N THR A 72 -0.42 -10.21 -11.07
CA THR A 72 0.24 -9.41 -12.10
C THR A 72 -0.60 -9.38 -13.37
N ARG A 73 -0.54 -8.27 -14.10
CA ARG A 73 -1.09 -8.13 -15.46
C ARG A 73 0.03 -7.68 -16.40
N PRO A 74 0.86 -8.60 -16.90
CA PRO A 74 2.06 -8.26 -17.67
C PRO A 74 1.76 -7.45 -18.93
N TYR A 75 0.67 -7.77 -19.65
CA TYR A 75 0.26 -7.04 -20.85
C TYR A 75 -0.11 -5.58 -20.61
N GLU A 76 -0.48 -5.23 -19.37
CA GLU A 76 -0.79 -3.85 -18.97
C GLU A 76 0.39 -3.16 -18.26
N ASN A 77 1.50 -3.87 -18.06
CA ASN A 77 2.58 -3.47 -17.15
C ASN A 77 2.05 -3.10 -15.75
N LYS A 78 1.17 -3.93 -15.19
CA LYS A 78 0.55 -3.68 -13.88
C LYS A 78 0.80 -4.80 -12.87
N ILE A 79 0.87 -4.42 -11.60
CA ILE A 79 0.82 -5.33 -10.46
C ILE A 79 -0.36 -4.89 -9.57
N ILE A 80 -1.08 -5.88 -9.05
CA ILE A 80 -2.22 -5.70 -8.15
C ILE A 80 -1.75 -6.08 -6.76
N PHE A 81 -2.02 -5.20 -5.81
CA PHE A 81 -1.70 -5.35 -4.40
C PHE A 81 -2.99 -5.38 -3.60
N TYR A 82 -3.06 -6.30 -2.65
CA TYR A 82 -4.01 -6.23 -1.57
C TYR A 82 -3.53 -5.22 -0.54
N TYR A 83 -4.41 -4.32 -0.11
CA TYR A 83 -4.21 -3.44 1.02
C TYR A 83 -5.21 -3.81 2.11
N SER A 84 -4.70 -4.16 3.30
CA SER A 84 -5.54 -4.59 4.43
C SER A 84 -6.36 -3.47 5.08
N GLY A 85 -6.15 -2.21 4.66
CA GLY A 85 -6.69 -1.05 5.34
C GLY A 85 -5.88 -0.64 6.57
N THR A 86 -6.25 0.50 7.15
CA THR A 86 -5.67 1.00 8.41
C THR A 86 -6.27 0.28 9.62
N ASN A 87 -6.32 0.93 10.78
CA ASN A 87 -6.99 0.40 11.96
C ASN A 87 -8.38 -0.15 11.60
N CYS A 88 -8.67 -1.35 12.11
CA CYS A 88 -9.96 -2.01 11.94
C CYS A 88 -10.31 -2.38 10.49
N GLY A 89 -9.33 -2.36 9.58
CA GLY A 89 -9.51 -2.67 8.17
C GLY A 89 -10.12 -1.53 7.36
N ILE A 90 -10.17 -0.31 7.90
CA ILE A 90 -10.80 0.81 7.18
C ILE A 90 -9.98 1.15 5.94
N GLY A 91 -10.64 1.27 4.80
CA GLY A 91 -9.98 1.47 3.52
C GLY A 91 -9.26 0.21 3.02
N TRP A 92 -9.70 -1.00 3.39
CA TRP A 92 -9.19 -2.18 2.71
C TRP A 92 -9.63 -2.16 1.24
N GLY A 93 -8.81 -2.72 0.36
CA GLY A 93 -9.10 -2.80 -1.07
C GLY A 93 -7.86 -3.09 -1.90
N ASP A 94 -7.94 -2.70 -3.17
CA ASP A 94 -6.89 -2.97 -4.15
C ASP A 94 -6.07 -1.73 -4.48
N VAL A 95 -4.75 -1.93 -4.58
CA VAL A 95 -3.80 -0.94 -5.09
C VAL A 95 -3.18 -1.47 -6.37
N PHE A 96 -3.16 -0.63 -7.41
CA PHE A 96 -2.59 -0.95 -8.71
C PHE A 96 -1.35 -0.08 -8.93
N LEU A 97 -0.23 -0.74 -9.20
CA LEU A 97 0.97 -0.07 -9.68
C LEU A 97 1.17 -0.40 -11.15
N LYS A 98 1.21 0.63 -12.00
CA LYS A 98 1.59 0.50 -13.42
C LYS A 98 2.98 1.05 -13.63
N LYS A 99 3.87 0.28 -14.25
CA LYS A 99 5.17 0.79 -14.67
C LYS A 99 5.01 1.74 -15.85
N ILE A 100 5.53 2.97 -15.71
CA ILE A 100 5.57 3.97 -16.78
C ILE A 100 6.97 4.03 -17.40
N SER A 101 8.01 4.03 -16.56
CA SER A 101 9.42 4.06 -17.00
C SER A 101 10.31 3.31 -16.00
N ALA A 102 11.63 3.43 -16.13
CA ALA A 102 12.56 2.89 -15.14
C ALA A 102 12.52 3.64 -13.79
N THR A 103 12.00 4.87 -13.77
CA THR A 103 11.99 5.76 -12.60
C THR A 103 10.58 6.20 -12.19
N GLN A 104 9.54 5.84 -12.94
CA GLN A 104 8.16 6.27 -12.66
C GLN A 104 7.19 5.09 -12.67
N ILE A 105 6.30 5.12 -11.69
CA ILE A 105 5.15 4.23 -11.58
C ILE A 105 3.90 5.10 -11.38
N SER A 106 2.76 4.68 -11.95
CA SER A 106 1.48 5.28 -11.63
C SER A 106 0.78 4.45 -10.57
N TRP A 107 0.14 5.15 -9.64
CA TRP A 107 -0.65 4.62 -8.54
C TRP A 107 -2.14 4.77 -8.84
N GLU A 108 -2.88 3.74 -8.50
CA GLU A 108 -4.33 3.77 -8.42
C GLU A 108 -4.76 2.97 -7.20
N TYR A 109 -5.63 3.54 -6.37
CA TYR A 109 -6.15 2.88 -5.17
C TYR A 109 -7.67 2.87 -5.20
N ARG A 110 -8.24 1.68 -5.03
CA ARG A 110 -9.68 1.42 -5.07
C ARG A 110 -10.10 0.74 -3.76
N PRO A 111 -10.64 1.49 -2.78
CA PRO A 111 -11.17 0.89 -1.56
C PRO A 111 -12.41 0.06 -1.86
N ASP A 112 -12.51 -1.11 -1.23
CA ASP A 112 -13.69 -1.98 -1.28
C ASP A 112 -14.70 -1.66 -0.17
N SER A 113 -14.27 -1.01 0.92
CA SER A 113 -15.16 -0.63 2.02
C SER A 113 -14.65 0.52 2.87
N THR A 114 -15.58 1.36 3.30
CA THR A 114 -15.42 2.33 4.40
C THR A 114 -15.96 1.79 5.75
N SER A 115 -16.40 0.52 5.78
CA SER A 115 -17.14 -0.03 6.92
C SER A 115 -16.22 -0.30 8.11
N ILE A 116 -16.62 0.21 9.28
CA ILE A 116 -15.95 0.02 10.55
C ILE A 116 -16.36 -1.35 11.09
N SER A 117 -15.40 -2.21 11.46
CA SER A 117 -15.74 -3.43 12.19
C SER A 117 -16.30 -3.08 13.57
N ASP A 118 -17.31 -3.82 14.04
CA ASP A 118 -18.03 -3.53 15.29
C ASP A 118 -17.12 -3.47 16.54
N ASN A 119 -15.93 -4.08 16.47
CA ASN A 119 -14.94 -4.12 17.54
C ASN A 119 -13.83 -3.07 17.42
N CYS A 120 -14.00 -2.04 16.59
CA CYS A 120 -13.00 -1.00 16.41
C CYS A 120 -12.94 -0.05 17.63
N PRO A 121 -11.78 0.11 18.30
CA PRO A 121 -11.67 1.01 19.45
C PRO A 121 -12.06 2.45 19.08
N LEU A 122 -12.81 3.13 19.96
CA LEU A 122 -13.21 4.53 19.75
C LEU A 122 -12.00 5.47 19.62
N THR A 123 -10.87 5.12 20.23
CA THR A 123 -9.62 5.88 20.21
C THR A 123 -8.73 5.56 19.03
N ALA A 124 -9.09 4.58 18.18
CA ALA A 124 -8.29 4.24 17.02
C ALA A 124 -8.38 5.35 15.96
N ASP A 125 -7.25 5.70 15.34
CA ASP A 125 -7.25 6.57 14.18
C ASP A 125 -7.86 5.83 12.99
N LYS A 126 -8.97 6.33 12.46
CA LYS A 126 -9.74 5.73 11.37
C LYS A 126 -9.39 6.34 10.00
N THR A 127 -8.41 7.25 9.96
CA THR A 127 -8.06 8.01 8.77
C THR A 127 -7.25 7.17 7.80
N VAL A 128 -7.67 7.15 6.54
CA VAL A 128 -6.90 6.56 5.44
C VAL A 128 -6.02 7.66 4.84
N TYR A 129 -4.71 7.55 5.01
CA TYR A 129 -3.75 8.55 4.52
C TYR A 129 -3.18 8.22 3.13
N LEU A 130 -3.46 7.03 2.60
CA LEU A 130 -3.11 6.69 1.22
C LEU A 130 -4.09 7.39 0.26
N PRO A 131 -3.60 7.89 -0.88
CA PRO A 131 -4.41 8.69 -1.79
C PRO A 131 -5.36 7.80 -2.59
N GLU A 132 -6.67 7.97 -2.36
CA GLU A 132 -7.75 7.39 -3.16
C GLU A 132 -7.90 8.18 -4.47
N THR A 133 -7.05 7.86 -5.43
CA THR A 133 -6.99 8.54 -6.73
C THR A 133 -6.52 7.55 -7.78
N ASP A 134 -6.79 7.88 -9.04
CA ASP A 134 -6.12 7.26 -10.19
C ASP A 134 -4.92 8.12 -10.65
N ASN A 135 -4.03 7.49 -11.42
CA ASN A 135 -2.94 8.12 -12.17
C ASN A 135 -1.94 8.98 -11.36
N LEU A 136 -1.87 8.85 -10.03
CA LEU A 136 -0.87 9.56 -9.24
C LEU A 136 0.53 9.04 -9.56
N ILE A 137 1.45 9.92 -9.96
CA ILE A 137 2.80 9.51 -10.36
C ILE A 137 3.74 9.51 -9.16
N PHE A 138 4.36 8.36 -8.94
CA PHE A 138 5.43 8.16 -7.98
C PHE A 138 6.77 8.08 -8.72
N THR A 139 7.76 8.84 -8.23
CA THR A 139 9.10 8.91 -8.81
C THR A 139 10.12 8.25 -7.89
N LYS A 140 10.95 7.40 -8.47
CA LYS A 140 12.03 6.68 -7.79
C LYS A 140 13.07 7.66 -7.24
N GLN A 141 13.54 7.42 -6.02
CA GLN A 141 14.58 8.21 -5.33
C GLN A 141 15.97 7.62 -5.50
#